data_AF-A0A412CHW0-F1
#
_entry.id   AF-A0A412CHW0-F1
#
_cell.length_a   1.000
_cell.length_b   1.000
_cell.length_c   1.000
_cell.angle_alpha   90.00
_cell.angle_beta   90.00
_cell.angle_gamma   90.00
#
_symmetry.space_group_name_H-M   'P 1'
#
loop_
_entity.id
_entity.type
_entity.pdbx_description
1 polymer ?
#
loop_
_entity_poly.entity_id
_entity_poly.type
_entity_poly.pdbx_seq_one_letter_code
_entity_poly.pdbx_strand_id
1 'polypeptide(L)'
;MDYKLPKGYVDLIEKKYNLKVLDNHYILVDKNFQRYNMMIDVQFNDKMLKVFKEKYAQEKSKNHVAWEERKQTKSIRFYAEVGNNILLLWDSLQEK
;
A
#
# COMPACT_ATOMS: atom_id res chain seq x y z
N MET A 1 -12.78 -0.43 -15.79
CA MET A 1 -12.37 0.96 -15.55
C MET A 1 -11.47 0.94 -14.33
N ASP A 2 -10.22 1.36 -14.49
CA ASP A 2 -9.30 1.50 -13.35
C ASP A 2 -9.63 2.82 -12.67
N TYR A 3 -10.36 2.75 -11.56
CA TYR A 3 -10.66 3.93 -10.76
C TYR A 3 -9.43 4.31 -9.97
N LYS A 4 -8.91 5.53 -10.17
CA LYS A 4 -7.80 6.07 -9.38
C LYS A 4 -8.32 6.66 -8.07
N LEU A 5 -7.46 6.69 -7.06
CA LEU A 5 -7.74 7.38 -5.82
C LEU A 5 -7.82 8.90 -6.08
N PRO A 6 -8.67 9.63 -5.34
CA PRO A 6 -8.71 11.08 -5.41
C PRO A 6 -7.33 11.69 -5.12
N LYS A 7 -6.94 12.71 -5.88
CA LYS A 7 -5.62 13.37 -5.71
C LYS A 7 -5.37 13.83 -4.28
N GLY A 8 -6.36 14.46 -3.64
CA GLY A 8 -6.22 14.94 -2.26
C GLY A 8 -5.97 13.81 -1.24
N TYR A 9 -6.44 12.59 -1.51
CA TYR A 9 -6.14 11.43 -0.67
C TYR A 9 -4.67 11.00 -0.84
N VAL A 10 -4.18 10.97 -2.09
CA VAL A 10 -2.77 10.68 -2.41
C VAL A 10 -1.84 11.68 -1.72
N ASP A 11 -2.12 12.97 -1.88
CA ASP A 11 -1.32 14.05 -1.27
C ASP A 11 -1.27 13.92 0.27
N LEU A 12 -2.40 13.52 0.89
CA LEU A 12 -2.50 13.33 2.33
C LEU A 12 -1.64 12.14 2.82
N ILE A 13 -1.67 11.00 2.13
CA ILE A 13 -0.90 9.82 2.55
C ILE A 13 0.60 10.00 2.29
N GLU A 14 0.99 10.64 1.18
CA GLU A 14 2.40 10.97 0.90
C GLU A 14 2.98 11.85 2.01
N LYS A 15 2.23 12.88 2.42
CA LYS A 15 2.63 13.78 3.51
C LYS A 15 2.65 13.07 4.87
N LYS A 16 1.61 12.31 5.22
CA LYS A 16 1.49 11.66 6.54
C LYS A 16 2.60 10.64 6.77
N TYR A 17 2.89 9.80 5.77
CA TYR A 17 3.84 8.70 5.91
C TYR A 17 5.24 9.01 5.39
N ASN A 18 5.45 10.22 4.84
CA ASN A 18 6.69 10.63 4.21
C ASN A 18 7.16 9.59 3.16
N LEU A 19 6.26 9.24 2.25
CA LEU A 19 6.47 8.28 1.17
C LEU A 19 6.04 8.88 -0.17
N LYS A 20 6.36 8.19 -1.26
CA LYS A 20 5.92 8.57 -2.61
C LYS A 20 5.01 7.50 -3.20
N VAL A 21 3.84 7.89 -3.71
CA VAL A 21 2.92 7.03 -4.43
C VAL A 21 3.32 7.02 -5.90
N LEU A 22 3.60 5.84 -6.45
CA LEU A 22 3.95 5.65 -7.86
C LEU A 22 2.74 5.35 -8.72
N ASP A 23 1.82 4.54 -8.20
CA ASP A 23 0.60 4.16 -8.88
C ASP A 23 -0.48 3.82 -7.84
N ASN A 24 -1.74 3.99 -8.22
CA ASN A 24 -2.87 3.58 -7.41
C ASN A 24 -4.09 3.37 -8.29
N HIS A 25 -4.82 2.29 -8.04
CA HIS A 25 -6.13 2.07 -8.65
C HIS A 25 -6.89 0.95 -7.92
N TYR A 26 -8.19 0.92 -8.13
CA TYR A 26 -9.04 -0.20 -7.73
C TYR A 26 -8.97 -1.33 -8.76
N ILE A 27 -8.68 -2.54 -8.29
CA ILE A 27 -8.63 -3.76 -9.10
C ILE A 27 -9.90 -4.56 -8.86
N LEU A 28 -10.67 -4.83 -9.92
CA LEU A 28 -11.83 -5.71 -9.84
C LEU A 28 -11.36 -7.16 -9.65
N VAL A 29 -11.66 -7.75 -8.49
CA VAL A 29 -11.26 -9.11 -8.12
C VAL A 29 -12.40 -10.12 -8.23
N ASP A 30 -13.65 -9.66 -8.17
CA ASP A 30 -14.84 -10.50 -8.39
C ASP A 30 -15.87 -9.76 -9.24
N LYS A 31 -16.14 -10.27 -10.45
CA LYS A 31 -17.11 -9.66 -11.38
C LYS A 31 -18.56 -9.89 -10.97
N ASN A 32 -18.86 -11.01 -10.32
CA ASN A 32 -20.22 -11.40 -9.96
C ASN A 32 -20.73 -10.58 -8.77
N PHE A 33 -19.84 -10.28 -7.83
CA PHE A 33 -20.14 -9.47 -6.64
C PHE A 33 -19.57 -8.05 -6.69
N GLN A 34 -19.01 -7.64 -7.83
CA GLN A 34 -18.34 -6.34 -8.02
C GLN A 34 -17.36 -5.98 -6.88
N ARG A 35 -16.53 -6.92 -6.45
CA ARG A 35 -15.54 -6.67 -5.40
C ARG A 35 -14.28 -6.06 -5.97
N TYR A 36 -13.81 -5.00 -5.33
CA TYR A 36 -12.61 -4.29 -5.72
C TYR A 36 -11.61 -4.28 -4.59
N ASN A 37 -10.37 -4.64 -4.90
CA ASN A 37 -9.24 -4.42 -4.00
C ASN A 37 -8.59 -3.08 -4.34
N MET A 38 -8.24 -2.31 -3.32
CA MET A 38 -7.39 -1.14 -3.49
C MET A 38 -5.96 -1.61 -3.72
N MET A 39 -5.33 -1.11 -4.79
CA MET A 39 -3.91 -1.27 -5.05
C MET A 39 -3.22 0.09 -4.89
N ILE A 40 -2.14 0.13 -4.11
CA ILE A 40 -1.27 1.30 -4.01
C ILE A 40 0.19 0.83 -4.12
N ASP A 41 0.93 1.41 -5.06
CA ASP A 41 2.36 1.20 -5.25
C ASP A 41 3.11 2.39 -4.66
N VAL A 42 3.97 2.14 -3.67
CA VAL A 42 4.67 3.20 -2.94
C VAL A 42 6.17 2.97 -2.83
N GLN A 43 6.94 4.05 -2.88
CA GLN A 43 8.32 4.08 -2.43
C GLN A 43 8.36 4.62 -1.00
N PHE A 44 8.71 3.74 -0.07
CA PHE A 44 9.02 4.16 1.30
C PHE A 44 10.36 4.89 1.35
N ASN A 45 10.48 5.80 2.32
CA ASN A 45 11.79 6.30 2.74
C ASN A 45 12.62 5.19 3.42
N ASP A 46 13.92 5.40 3.54
CA ASP A 46 14.85 4.37 4.06
C ASP A 46 14.50 3.90 5.47
N LYS A 47 14.03 4.81 6.34
CA LYS A 47 13.65 4.50 7.71
C LYS A 47 12.45 3.55 7.76
N MET A 48 11.38 3.90 7.06
CA MET A 48 10.15 3.12 7.03
C MET A 48 10.35 1.78 6.30
N LEU A 49 11.17 1.76 5.23
CA LEU A 49 11.55 0.54 4.53
C LEU A 49 12.33 -0.42 5.42
N LYS A 50 13.26 0.09 6.25
CA LYS A 50 14.01 -0.72 7.21
C LYS A 50 13.07 -1.38 8.21
N VAL A 51 12.20 -0.62 8.87
CA VAL A 51 11.22 -1.16 9.83
C VAL A 51 10.28 -2.16 9.17
N PHE A 52 9.84 -1.88 7.95
CA PHE A 52 9.00 -2.80 7.18
C PHE A 52 9.68 -4.15 6.96
N LYS A 53 10.94 -4.14 6.51
CA LYS A 53 11.71 -5.36 6.29
C LYS A 53 11.98 -6.11 7.59
N GLU A 54 12.30 -5.40 8.67
CA GLU A 54 12.50 -6.03 9.98
C GLU A 54 11.24 -6.74 10.50
N LYS A 55 10.07 -6.12 10.32
CA LYS A 55 8.79 -6.70 10.78
C LYS A 55 8.24 -7.79 9.87
N TYR A 56 8.45 -7.68 8.56
CA TYR A 56 7.71 -8.44 7.56
C TYR A 56 8.58 -9.18 6.54
N ALA A 57 9.89 -9.35 6.77
CA ALA A 57 10.82 -10.01 5.83
C ALA A 57 10.35 -11.36 5.27
N GLN A 58 9.63 -12.15 6.08
CA GLN A 58 9.15 -13.49 5.70
C GLN A 58 7.65 -13.52 5.37
N GLU A 59 6.96 -12.40 5.51
CA GLU A 59 5.52 -12.27 5.28
C GLU A 59 5.28 -11.63 3.90
N LYS A 60 4.24 -12.09 3.19
CA LYS A 60 3.74 -11.45 1.97
C LYS A 60 2.34 -10.87 2.13
N SER A 61 1.75 -11.08 3.32
CA SER A 61 0.42 -10.60 3.66
C SER A 61 0.17 -10.62 5.16
N LYS A 62 -0.60 -9.66 5.67
CA LYS A 62 -1.06 -9.59 7.05
C LYS A 62 -2.33 -8.73 7.14
N ASN A 63 -3.25 -9.05 8.05
CA ASN A 63 -4.45 -8.25 8.32
C ASN A 63 -5.25 -7.85 7.05
N HIS A 64 -5.47 -8.80 6.14
CA HIS A 64 -6.15 -8.57 4.85
C HIS A 64 -5.44 -7.61 3.89
N VAL A 65 -4.16 -7.35 4.11
CA VAL A 65 -3.27 -6.63 3.19
C VAL A 65 -2.25 -7.63 2.66
N ALA A 66 -2.08 -7.71 1.34
CA ALA A 66 -0.98 -8.42 0.69
C ALA A 66 -0.03 -7.41 0.05
N TRP A 67 1.22 -7.79 -0.16
CA TRP A 67 2.19 -6.92 -0.83
C TRP A 67 3.23 -7.67 -1.65
N GLU A 68 3.83 -6.95 -2.60
CA GLU A 68 4.96 -7.41 -3.40
C GLU A 68 6.05 -6.33 -3.50
N GLU A 69 7.31 -6.73 -3.39
CA GLU A 69 8.44 -5.85 -3.63
C GLU A 69 8.76 -5.77 -5.13
N ARG A 70 8.74 -4.57 -5.69
CA ARG A 70 9.11 -4.30 -7.08
C ARG A 70 10.55 -3.80 -7.17
N LYS A 71 11.48 -4.72 -7.45
CA LYS A 71 12.93 -4.43 -7.54
C LYS A 71 13.28 -3.33 -8.55
N GLN A 72 12.56 -3.28 -9.69
CA GLN A 72 12.80 -2.33 -10.78
C GLN A 72 12.55 -0.88 -10.36
N THR A 73 11.47 -0.66 -9.61
CA THR A 73 11.02 0.65 -9.14
C THR A 73 11.43 0.94 -7.71
N LYS A 74 12.10 0.00 -7.02
CA LYS A 74 12.39 0.08 -5.57
C LYS A 74 11.15 0.44 -4.74
N SER A 75 10.01 -0.11 -5.14
CA SER A 75 8.71 0.19 -4.53
C SER A 75 8.08 -1.07 -3.95
N ILE A 76 7.08 -0.88 -3.11
CA ILE A 76 6.27 -1.96 -2.55
C ILE A 76 4.83 -1.70 -2.96
N ARG A 77 4.24 -2.70 -3.60
CA ARG A 77 2.87 -2.65 -4.05
C ARG A 77 1.98 -3.40 -3.08
N PHE A 78 1.00 -2.69 -2.53
CA PHE A 78 0.05 -3.19 -1.55
C PHE A 78 -1.30 -3.45 -2.20
N TYR A 79 -1.98 -4.48 -1.73
CA TYR A 79 -3.32 -4.89 -2.14
C TYR A 79 -4.16 -5.10 -0.89
N ALA A 80 -5.34 -4.49 -0.82
CA ALA A 80 -6.28 -4.73 0.27
C ALA A 80 -7.72 -4.69 -0.21
N GLU A 81 -8.55 -5.60 0.31
CA GLU A 81 -10.01 -5.58 0.09
C GLU A 81 -10.63 -4.35 0.75
N VAL A 82 -10.09 -3.93 1.91
CA VAL A 82 -10.47 -2.69 2.60
C VAL A 82 -9.26 -1.76 2.63
N GLY A 83 -9.34 -0.65 1.89
CA GLY A 83 -8.21 0.28 1.71
C GLY A 83 -7.60 0.82 3.01
N ASN A 84 -8.41 1.01 4.05
CA ASN A 84 -7.95 1.48 5.36
C ASN A 84 -6.96 0.51 6.02
N ASN A 85 -6.99 -0.78 5.68
CA ASN A 85 -6.07 -1.75 6.27
C ASN A 85 -4.62 -1.50 5.85
N ILE A 86 -4.39 -0.94 4.66
CA ILE A 86 -3.06 -0.51 4.21
C ILE A 86 -2.54 0.59 5.14
N LEU A 87 -3.38 1.58 5.47
CA LEU A 87 -3.01 2.67 6.36
C LEU A 87 -2.72 2.19 7.78
N LEU A 88 -3.51 1.25 8.31
CA LEU A 88 -3.27 0.64 9.62
C LEU A 88 -1.92 -0.12 9.65
N LEU A 89 -1.59 -0.82 8.58
CA LEU A 89 -0.29 -1.47 8.44
C LEU A 89 0.83 -0.42 8.44
N TRP A 90 0.68 0.68 7.70
CA TRP A 90 1.68 1.76 7.66
C TRP A 90 1.79 2.53 8.98
N ASP A 91 0.70 2.73 9.72
CA ASP A 91 0.72 3.32 11.06
C ASP A 91 1.57 2.46 12.01
N SER A 92 1.56 1.13 11.85
CA SER A 92 2.42 0.23 12.64
C SER A 92 3.92 0.35 12.32
N LEU A 93 4.28 0.96 11.19
CA LEU A 93 5.67 1.18 10.78
C LEU A 93 6.23 2.53 11.26
N GLN A 94 5.36 3.43 11.71
CA GLN A 94 5.77 4.69 12.30
C GLN A 94 6.37 4.41 13.68
N GLU A 95 7.59 4.87 13.92
CA GLU A 95 8.13 4.95 15.29
C GLU A 95 7.32 6.01 16.06
N LYS A 96 6.89 5.66 17.27
CA LYS A 96 6.26 6.62 18.19
C LYS A 96 7.30 7.57 18.78
#